data_AF-A0A529KJT4-F1
#
_entry.id   AF-A0A529KJT4-F1
#
_cell.length_a   1.000
_cell.length_b   1.000
_cell.length_c   1.000
_cell.angle_alpha   90.00
_cell.angle_beta   90.00
_cell.angle_gamma   90.00
#
_symmetry.space_group_name_H-M   'P 1'
#
loop_
_entity.id
_entity.type
_entity.pdbx_description
1 polymer ?
#
loop_
_entity_poly.entity_id
_entity_poly.type
_entity_poly.pdbx_seq_one_letter_code
_entity_poly.pdbx_strand_id
1 'polypeptide(L)'
;IAATEDLPADFRHFAVSLSSSGFVAQRVFGVEICHAARQGRAPAILADRIGEALEQVSNFAEADTVRGLARLATGRGGAETDAIIAAALPAIEDCHDCADFILVPLLWCRRAYGDSIAVDLRHRIDEAILNYRYWMDEPGNDVQWYFSENHALLFHTAAYLGGHLLPDARFVRSGRTGAEQSTVGLARVRAWLDHFEEWEMAEFNSAPYFPIDLKGLTILYALGPDADVRRRAGAAINRLLEIVARSAQQGMLTGAQGRSYEHTLRAARSLELSGIARMLWGKGFYGMRFHALPQLALCLRDHGLH
;
A
#
# COMPACT_ATOMS: atom_id res chain seq x y z
N ILE A 1 30.03 -10.52 -9.19
CA ILE A 1 29.14 -9.48 -9.79
C ILE A 1 27.83 -10.18 -10.07
N ALA A 2 26.71 -9.77 -9.45
CA ALA A 2 25.40 -10.37 -9.71
C ALA A 2 24.90 -9.98 -11.11
N ALA A 3 24.12 -10.84 -11.78
CA ALA A 3 23.47 -10.44 -13.02
C ALA A 3 22.36 -9.43 -12.71
N THR A 4 22.10 -8.47 -13.60
CA THR A 4 21.02 -7.48 -13.39
C THR A 4 19.65 -8.15 -13.21
N GLU A 5 19.46 -9.33 -13.80
CA GLU A 5 18.26 -10.16 -13.69
C GLU A 5 18.02 -10.70 -12.27
N ASP A 6 19.11 -10.88 -11.50
CA ASP A 6 19.06 -11.33 -10.10
C ASP A 6 18.77 -10.16 -9.14
N LEU A 7 18.85 -8.91 -9.63
CA LEU A 7 18.58 -7.73 -8.82
C LEU A 7 17.08 -7.42 -8.81
N PRO A 8 16.54 -6.90 -7.69
CA PRO A 8 15.12 -6.58 -7.63
C PRO A 8 14.72 -5.41 -8.54
N ALA A 9 13.48 -5.43 -9.04
CA ALA A 9 12.94 -4.41 -9.94
C ALA A 9 12.60 -3.10 -9.19
N ASP A 10 13.58 -2.22 -9.06
CA ASP A 10 13.50 -0.96 -8.33
C ASP A 10 14.49 0.08 -8.88
N PHE A 11 14.41 1.32 -8.40
CA PHE A 11 15.45 2.33 -8.62
C PHE A 11 16.59 2.14 -7.63
N ARG A 12 17.78 1.81 -8.13
CA ARG A 12 18.95 1.46 -7.32
C ARG A 12 20.07 2.47 -7.52
N HIS A 13 20.78 2.76 -6.42
CA HIS A 13 21.99 3.56 -6.44
C HIS A 13 23.22 2.66 -6.47
N PHE A 14 24.03 2.78 -7.51
CA PHE A 14 25.31 2.10 -7.63
C PHE A 14 26.44 3.09 -7.35
N ALA A 15 27.14 2.91 -6.23
CA ALA A 15 28.36 3.65 -5.92
C ALA A 15 29.54 3.01 -6.66
N VAL A 16 30.09 3.72 -7.64
CA VAL A 16 31.25 3.29 -8.41
C VAL A 16 32.44 4.12 -7.97
N SER A 17 33.48 3.43 -7.48
CA SER A 17 34.72 4.05 -7.00
C SER A 17 35.90 3.62 -7.87
N LEU A 18 36.69 4.61 -8.29
CA LEU A 18 37.95 4.44 -9.01
C LEU A 18 39.08 4.84 -8.08
N SER A 19 40.01 3.91 -7.84
CA SER A 19 41.15 4.12 -6.95
C SER A 19 42.46 4.03 -7.72
N SER A 20 43.34 5.02 -7.59
CA SER A 20 44.69 5.01 -8.18
C SER A 20 45.66 5.82 -7.32
N SER A 21 46.82 5.24 -6.99
CA SER A 21 47.92 5.91 -6.26
C SER A 21 47.49 6.68 -5.01
N GLY A 22 46.61 6.10 -4.19
CA GLY A 22 46.10 6.72 -2.95
C GLY A 22 44.98 7.74 -3.14
N PHE A 23 44.58 8.03 -4.38
CA PHE A 23 43.40 8.84 -4.70
C PHE A 23 42.19 7.94 -4.98
N VAL A 24 41.02 8.34 -4.45
CA VAL A 24 39.73 7.69 -4.71
C VAL A 24 38.75 8.72 -5.24
N ALA A 25 38.20 8.47 -6.44
CA ALA A 25 37.04 9.19 -6.96
C ALA A 25 35.81 8.28 -6.90
N GLN A 26 34.73 8.76 -6.30
CA GLN A 26 33.45 8.03 -6.21
C GLN A 26 32.35 8.79 -6.94
N ARG A 27 31.50 8.07 -7.67
CA ARG A 27 30.26 8.58 -8.25
C ARG A 27 29.11 7.61 -8.01
N VAL A 28 27.93 8.14 -7.69
CA VAL A 28 26.71 7.36 -7.52
C VAL A 28 25.86 7.47 -8.79
N PHE A 29 25.43 6.31 -9.31
CA PHE A 29 24.53 6.22 -10.45
C PHE A 29 23.18 5.67 -10.01
N GLY A 30 22.12 6.48 -10.15
CA GLY A 30 20.75 6.00 -10.05
C GLY A 30 20.33 5.29 -11.33
N VAL A 31 19.92 4.03 -11.22
CA VAL A 31 19.55 3.14 -12.33
C VAL A 31 18.20 2.49 -12.03
N GLU A 32 17.26 2.62 -12.97
CA GLU A 32 16.02 1.83 -12.93
C GLU A 32 16.29 0.39 -13.37
N ILE A 33 15.89 -0.56 -12.54
CA ILE A 33 15.84 -1.98 -12.91
C ILE A 33 14.38 -2.35 -13.13
N CYS A 34 14.05 -2.74 -14.37
CA CYS A 34 12.71 -3.21 -14.73
C CYS A 34 12.85 -4.48 -15.57
N HIS A 35 12.28 -5.59 -15.08
CA HIS A 35 12.33 -6.91 -15.73
C HIS A 35 11.33 -7.03 -16.88
N ALA A 36 11.32 -6.05 -17.79
CA ALA A 36 10.34 -5.94 -18.88
C ALA A 36 10.31 -7.17 -19.80
N ALA A 37 11.47 -7.77 -20.08
CA ALA A 37 11.58 -8.96 -20.92
C ALA A 37 10.89 -10.18 -20.26
N ARG A 38 11.11 -10.39 -18.96
CA ARG A 38 10.47 -11.46 -18.17
C ARG A 38 8.96 -11.28 -18.09
N GLN A 39 8.50 -10.03 -17.94
CA GLN A 39 7.07 -9.72 -17.84
C GLN A 39 6.35 -9.83 -19.18
N GLY A 40 7.05 -9.65 -20.30
CA GLY A 40 6.47 -9.78 -21.63
C GLY A 40 5.22 -8.91 -21.86
N ARG A 41 4.35 -9.38 -22.74
CA ARG A 41 3.08 -8.71 -23.07
C ARG A 41 2.03 -9.02 -22.01
N ALA A 42 1.37 -7.98 -21.51
CA ALA A 42 0.26 -8.13 -20.58
C ALA A 42 -0.88 -8.98 -21.17
N PRO A 43 -1.54 -9.84 -20.37
CA PRO A 43 -2.72 -10.59 -20.79
C PRO A 43 -3.82 -9.69 -21.40
N ALA A 44 -4.56 -10.23 -22.37
CA ALA A 44 -5.55 -9.46 -23.12
C ALA A 44 -6.82 -9.14 -22.31
N ILE A 45 -7.22 -10.04 -21.41
CA ILE A 45 -8.44 -9.89 -20.60
C ILE A 45 -8.10 -9.44 -19.18
N LEU A 46 -9.00 -8.65 -18.57
CA LEU A 46 -8.79 -8.07 -17.25
C LEU A 46 -8.61 -9.14 -16.15
N ALA A 47 -9.41 -10.21 -16.20
CA ALA A 47 -9.33 -11.30 -15.20
C ALA A 47 -7.92 -11.91 -15.13
N ASP A 48 -7.30 -12.17 -16.28
CA ASP A 48 -5.93 -12.71 -16.33
C ASP A 48 -4.90 -11.68 -15.84
N ARG A 49 -5.13 -10.38 -16.08
CA ARG A 49 -4.24 -9.32 -15.56
C ARG A 49 -4.36 -9.12 -14.05
N ILE A 50 -5.55 -9.32 -13.49
CA ILE A 50 -5.77 -9.37 -12.04
C ILE A 50 -4.98 -10.55 -11.45
N GLY A 51 -5.08 -11.74 -12.07
CA GLY A 51 -4.29 -12.90 -11.69
C GLY A 51 -2.78 -12.63 -11.78
N GLU A 52 -2.32 -12.05 -12.90
CA GLU A 52 -0.92 -11.66 -13.11
C GLU A 52 -0.42 -10.69 -12.02
N ALA A 53 -1.21 -9.67 -11.67
CA ALA A 53 -0.84 -8.70 -10.65
C ALA A 53 -0.68 -9.34 -9.25
N LEU A 54 -1.63 -10.19 -8.85
CA LEU A 54 -1.56 -10.89 -7.56
C LEU A 54 -0.38 -11.86 -7.50
N GLU A 55 -0.13 -12.60 -8.57
CA GLU A 55 1.04 -13.49 -8.70
C GLU A 55 2.35 -12.71 -8.65
N GLN A 56 2.44 -11.59 -9.36
CA GLN A 56 3.64 -10.77 -9.38
C GLN A 56 3.98 -10.23 -7.99
N VAL A 57 3.00 -9.70 -7.26
CA VAL A 57 3.22 -9.18 -5.89
C VAL A 57 3.58 -10.32 -4.94
N SER A 58 2.82 -11.43 -4.99
CA SER A 58 3.03 -12.61 -4.14
C SER A 58 4.45 -13.18 -4.22
N ASN A 59 5.01 -13.25 -5.43
CA ASN A 59 6.30 -13.90 -5.70
C ASN A 59 7.50 -12.94 -5.66
N PHE A 60 7.33 -11.66 -6.05
CA PHE A 60 8.47 -10.78 -6.34
C PHE A 60 8.48 -9.43 -5.59
N ALA A 61 7.46 -9.11 -4.80
CA ALA A 61 7.46 -7.86 -4.04
C ALA A 61 8.43 -7.87 -2.85
N GLU A 62 8.69 -6.69 -2.29
CA GLU A 62 9.32 -6.56 -0.96
C GLU A 62 8.58 -7.40 0.08
N ALA A 63 9.32 -7.89 1.07
CA ALA A 63 8.76 -8.71 2.15
C ALA A 63 8.04 -7.81 3.17
N ASP A 64 6.82 -7.40 2.83
CA ASP A 64 5.96 -6.55 3.65
C ASP A 64 4.52 -7.10 3.75
N THR A 65 3.64 -6.38 4.46
CA THR A 65 2.23 -6.77 4.62
C THR A 65 1.41 -6.69 3.33
N VAL A 66 1.87 -5.96 2.31
CA VAL A 66 1.24 -5.92 0.98
C VAL A 66 1.55 -7.21 0.22
N ARG A 67 2.78 -7.71 0.29
CA ARG A 67 3.13 -9.05 -0.18
C ARG A 67 2.42 -10.13 0.62
N GLY A 68 2.36 -10.00 1.94
CA GLY A 68 1.58 -10.90 2.81
C GLY A 68 0.14 -11.04 2.33
N LEU A 69 -0.52 -9.91 2.04
CA LEU A 69 -1.87 -9.89 1.48
C LEU A 69 -1.99 -10.64 0.14
N ALA A 70 -1.09 -10.37 -0.81
CA ALA A 70 -1.10 -11.03 -2.12
C ALA A 70 -0.87 -12.55 -2.00
N ARG A 71 -0.01 -12.98 -1.08
CA ARG A 71 0.24 -14.39 -0.81
C ARG A 71 -0.98 -15.09 -0.23
N LEU A 72 -1.63 -14.49 0.78
CA LEU A 72 -2.89 -15.02 1.33
C LEU A 72 -3.99 -15.10 0.26
N ALA A 73 -4.15 -14.03 -0.53
CA ALA A 73 -5.13 -13.94 -1.63
C ALA A 73 -4.93 -14.94 -2.78
N THR A 74 -3.73 -15.53 -2.89
CA THR A 74 -3.39 -16.55 -3.89
C THR A 74 -3.23 -17.94 -3.28
N GLY A 75 -3.72 -18.14 -2.05
CA GLY A 75 -3.69 -19.44 -1.37
C GLY A 75 -2.32 -19.86 -0.85
N ARG A 76 -1.35 -18.94 -0.80
CA ARG A 76 0.02 -19.18 -0.31
C ARG A 76 0.16 -18.77 1.15
N GLY A 77 -0.73 -19.22 2.03
CA GLY A 77 -0.56 -19.06 3.47
C GLY A 77 0.61 -19.88 4.04
N GLY A 78 0.69 -20.00 5.36
CA GLY A 78 1.70 -20.82 6.05
C GLY A 78 3.01 -20.10 6.36
N ALA A 79 4.04 -20.86 6.75
CA ALA A 79 5.21 -20.36 7.47
C ALA A 79 5.97 -19.21 6.80
N GLU A 80 6.12 -19.21 5.46
CA GLU A 80 6.79 -18.10 4.75
C GLU A 80 5.97 -16.80 4.86
N THR A 81 4.65 -16.90 4.69
CA THR A 81 3.74 -15.75 4.76
C THR A 81 3.61 -15.23 6.18
N ASP A 82 3.51 -16.13 7.15
CA ASP A 82 3.53 -15.77 8.57
C ASP A 82 4.83 -15.08 8.96
N ALA A 83 5.99 -15.54 8.45
CA ALA A 83 7.28 -14.89 8.70
C ALA A 83 7.35 -13.48 8.10
N ILE A 84 6.81 -13.27 6.89
CA ILE A 84 6.72 -11.94 6.26
C ILE A 84 5.88 -10.99 7.14
N ILE A 85 4.70 -11.43 7.58
CA ILE A 85 3.81 -10.63 8.42
C ILE A 85 4.46 -10.35 9.78
N ALA A 86 5.04 -11.38 10.42
CA ALA A 86 5.68 -11.26 11.72
C ALA A 86 6.88 -10.30 11.73
N ALA A 87 7.62 -10.23 10.62
CA ALA A 87 8.75 -9.31 10.46
C ALA A 87 8.33 -7.85 10.33
N ALA A 88 7.08 -7.57 9.93
CA ALA A 88 6.56 -6.22 9.77
C ALA A 88 5.93 -5.66 11.06
N LEU A 89 5.54 -6.53 12.00
CA LEU A 89 4.87 -6.14 13.26
C LEU A 89 5.67 -5.16 14.15
N PRO A 90 7.00 -5.29 14.33
CA PRO A 90 7.74 -4.38 15.20
C PRO A 90 7.56 -2.90 14.86
N ALA A 91 7.48 -2.55 13.56
CA ALA A 91 7.26 -1.16 13.15
C ALA A 91 5.88 -0.62 13.59
N ILE A 92 4.86 -1.47 13.66
CA ILE A 92 3.54 -1.11 14.18
C ILE A 92 3.58 -1.01 15.70
N GLU A 93 4.16 -2.02 16.37
CA GLU A 93 4.27 -2.10 17.82
C GLU A 93 5.00 -0.86 18.40
N ASP A 94 6.07 -0.43 17.74
CA ASP A 94 6.89 0.72 18.13
C ASP A 94 6.39 2.06 17.56
N CYS A 95 5.28 2.06 16.80
CA CYS A 95 4.71 3.26 16.18
C CYS A 95 5.76 4.05 15.36
N HIS A 96 6.51 3.35 14.50
CA HIS A 96 7.43 3.99 13.56
C HIS A 96 6.68 4.88 12.58
N ASP A 97 7.39 5.87 12.01
CA ASP A 97 6.85 6.61 10.88
C ASP A 97 6.49 5.65 9.73
N CYS A 98 5.37 5.91 9.05
CA CYS A 98 4.76 5.02 8.06
C CYS A 98 4.26 3.65 8.57
N ALA A 99 4.11 3.43 9.87
CA ALA A 99 3.51 2.21 10.41
C ALA A 99 2.05 1.99 9.94
N ASP A 100 1.32 3.06 9.64
CA ASP A 100 -0.01 3.04 9.04
C ASP A 100 -0.02 2.38 7.65
N PHE A 101 1.08 2.53 6.89
CA PHE A 101 1.22 1.90 5.57
C PHE A 101 1.32 0.37 5.68
N ILE A 102 1.80 -0.11 6.84
CA ILE A 102 1.94 -1.54 7.17
C ILE A 102 0.64 -2.06 7.78
N LEU A 103 0.05 -1.30 8.70
CA LEU A 103 -1.15 -1.69 9.45
C LEU A 103 -2.39 -1.84 8.55
N VAL A 104 -2.60 -0.95 7.58
CA VAL A 104 -3.78 -1.01 6.72
C VAL A 104 -3.90 -2.33 5.93
N PRO A 105 -2.90 -2.78 5.14
CA PRO A 105 -2.98 -4.09 4.49
C PRO A 105 -2.97 -5.25 5.50
N LEU A 106 -2.40 -5.09 6.71
CA LEU A 106 -2.48 -6.10 7.77
C LEU A 106 -3.91 -6.28 8.29
N LEU A 107 -4.68 -5.19 8.43
CA LEU A 107 -6.10 -5.24 8.78
C LEU A 107 -6.89 -6.01 7.73
N TRP A 108 -6.56 -5.85 6.43
CA TRP A 108 -7.15 -6.67 5.37
C TRP A 108 -6.82 -8.15 5.57
N CYS A 109 -5.53 -8.49 5.74
CA CYS A 109 -5.08 -9.86 6.00
C CYS A 109 -5.86 -10.49 7.15
N ARG A 110 -5.90 -9.78 8.28
CA ARG A 110 -6.54 -10.25 9.52
C ARG A 110 -8.05 -10.42 9.38
N ARG A 111 -8.73 -9.56 8.62
CA ARG A 111 -10.19 -9.60 8.43
C ARG A 111 -10.63 -10.65 7.42
N ALA A 112 -9.95 -10.75 6.28
CA ALA A 112 -10.38 -11.60 5.15
C ALA A 112 -9.73 -12.99 5.18
N TYR A 113 -8.54 -13.13 5.76
CA TYR A 113 -7.73 -14.34 5.70
C TYR A 113 -7.23 -14.80 7.08
N GLY A 114 -7.85 -14.35 8.17
CA GLY A 114 -7.41 -14.62 9.53
C GLY A 114 -7.30 -16.11 9.90
N ASP A 115 -8.00 -17.00 9.20
CA ASP A 115 -7.90 -18.46 9.42
C ASP A 115 -6.73 -19.10 8.67
N SER A 116 -6.10 -18.38 7.73
CA SER A 116 -4.90 -18.80 7.01
C SER A 116 -3.60 -18.28 7.66
N ILE A 117 -3.72 -17.57 8.79
CA ILE A 117 -2.61 -17.02 9.58
C ILE A 117 -2.48 -17.86 10.85
N ALA A 118 -1.25 -18.19 11.25
CA ALA A 118 -1.00 -18.93 12.49
C ALA A 118 -1.68 -18.26 13.70
N VAL A 119 -2.29 -19.06 14.58
CA VAL A 119 -3.10 -18.57 15.71
C VAL A 119 -2.31 -17.62 16.61
N ASP A 120 -1.07 -17.95 16.97
CA ASP A 120 -0.23 -17.10 17.83
C ASP A 120 0.12 -15.77 17.14
N LEU A 121 0.38 -15.80 15.83
CA LEU A 121 0.62 -14.59 15.06
C LEU A 121 -0.64 -13.73 14.98
N ARG A 122 -1.81 -14.35 14.81
CA ARG A 122 -3.10 -13.67 14.83
C ARG A 122 -3.35 -12.95 16.14
N HIS A 123 -3.02 -13.58 17.27
CA HIS A 123 -3.10 -12.93 18.58
C HIS A 123 -2.14 -11.73 18.69
N ARG A 124 -0.90 -11.86 18.21
CA ARG A 124 0.06 -10.74 18.19
C ARG A 124 -0.40 -9.59 17.30
N ILE A 125 -1.05 -9.89 16.17
CA ILE A 125 -1.66 -8.87 15.30
C ILE A 125 -2.78 -8.13 16.06
N ASP A 126 -3.67 -8.86 16.74
CA ASP A 126 -4.75 -8.24 17.51
C ASP A 126 -4.19 -7.35 18.65
N GLU A 127 -3.14 -7.80 19.35
CA GLU A 127 -2.45 -6.97 20.34
C GLU A 127 -1.80 -5.72 19.73
N ALA A 128 -1.14 -5.83 18.57
CA ALA A 128 -0.58 -4.68 17.87
C ALA A 128 -1.66 -3.66 17.49
N ILE A 129 -2.83 -4.12 17.01
CA ILE A 129 -3.99 -3.28 16.70
C ILE A 129 -4.47 -2.53 17.95
N LEU A 130 -4.58 -3.21 19.10
CA LEU A 130 -5.07 -2.61 20.34
C LEU A 130 -4.10 -1.62 20.99
N ASN A 131 -2.79 -1.81 20.78
CA ASN A 131 -1.73 -0.98 21.36
C ASN A 131 -1.24 0.15 20.45
N TYR A 132 -1.62 0.16 19.17
CA TYR A 132 -1.22 1.18 18.22
C TYR A 132 -1.75 2.58 18.58
N ARG A 133 -0.99 3.63 18.24
CA ARG A 133 -1.44 5.02 18.37
C ARG A 133 -2.04 5.47 17.04
N TYR A 134 -3.36 5.68 17.02
CA TYR A 134 -4.09 5.97 15.80
C TYR A 134 -4.17 7.44 15.46
N TRP A 135 -4.07 8.33 16.45
CA TRP A 135 -4.15 9.75 16.21
C TRP A 135 -3.56 10.58 17.35
N MET A 136 -3.39 11.87 17.11
CA MET A 136 -2.73 12.79 18.01
C MET A 136 -3.46 13.04 19.33
N ASP A 137 -4.78 12.81 19.38
CA ASP A 137 -5.58 12.94 20.59
C ASP A 137 -5.37 11.77 21.57
N GLU A 138 -4.67 10.72 21.15
CA GLU A 138 -4.34 9.59 22.00
C GLU A 138 -2.99 9.83 22.70
N PRO A 139 -2.84 9.41 23.97
CA PRO A 139 -1.60 9.55 24.71
C PRO A 139 -0.47 8.72 24.07
N GLY A 140 0.72 9.32 24.03
CA GLY A 140 1.92 8.69 23.50
C GLY A 140 2.93 9.72 23.03
N ASN A 141 4.15 9.26 22.79
CA ASN A 141 5.20 10.02 22.14
C ASN A 141 5.86 9.10 21.12
N ASP A 142 5.74 9.46 19.84
CA ASP A 142 6.24 8.70 18.70
C ASP A 142 6.67 9.67 17.60
N VAL A 143 7.18 9.11 16.51
CA VAL A 143 7.71 9.86 15.36
C VAL A 143 6.76 9.84 14.16
N GLN A 144 5.51 9.40 14.35
CA GLN A 144 4.58 9.21 13.24
C GLN A 144 4.14 10.54 12.63
N TRP A 145 4.08 10.60 11.30
CA TRP A 145 3.63 11.78 10.58
C TRP A 145 2.11 11.80 10.33
N TYR A 146 1.33 12.40 11.23
CA TYR A 146 -0.14 12.34 11.17
C TYR A 146 -0.81 13.24 10.11
N PHE A 147 -0.12 14.26 9.59
CA PHE A 147 -0.80 15.43 9.01
C PHE A 147 -0.90 15.48 7.48
N SER A 148 -0.13 14.67 6.74
CA SER A 148 -0.30 14.64 5.29
C SER A 148 -1.60 13.93 4.92
N GLU A 149 -2.15 14.27 3.76
CA GLU A 149 -3.42 13.75 3.23
C GLU A 149 -3.50 12.21 3.28
N ASN A 150 -2.46 11.53 2.79
CA ASN A 150 -2.39 10.07 2.73
C ASN A 150 -2.32 9.42 4.13
N HIS A 151 -1.41 9.87 5.00
CA HIS A 151 -1.33 9.41 6.39
C HIS A 151 -2.64 9.62 7.14
N ALA A 152 -3.26 10.81 7.04
CA ALA A 152 -4.53 11.08 7.69
C ALA A 152 -5.59 10.05 7.28
N LEU A 153 -5.74 9.78 5.97
CA LEU A 153 -6.64 8.74 5.48
C LEU A 153 -6.34 7.37 6.08
N LEU A 154 -5.08 6.95 6.10
CA LEU A 154 -4.69 5.62 6.57
C LEU A 154 -4.86 5.45 8.08
N PHE A 155 -4.51 6.46 8.87
CA PHE A 155 -4.77 6.47 10.32
C PHE A 155 -6.27 6.38 10.63
N HIS A 156 -7.09 7.18 9.93
CA HIS A 156 -8.54 7.18 10.12
C HIS A 156 -9.16 5.84 9.71
N THR A 157 -8.69 5.29 8.58
CA THR A 157 -9.08 3.97 8.08
C THR A 157 -8.72 2.87 9.07
N ALA A 158 -7.50 2.91 9.62
CA ALA A 158 -7.04 1.91 10.58
C ALA A 158 -7.82 2.00 11.89
N ALA A 159 -8.11 3.20 12.41
CA ALA A 159 -8.93 3.37 13.62
C ALA A 159 -10.35 2.84 13.42
N TYR A 160 -10.93 3.13 12.25
CA TYR A 160 -12.26 2.68 11.88
C TYR A 160 -12.34 1.15 11.82
N LEU A 161 -11.50 0.54 10.97
CA LEU A 161 -11.57 -0.90 10.69
C LEU A 161 -10.99 -1.75 11.81
N GLY A 162 -9.94 -1.28 12.49
CA GLY A 162 -9.41 -1.94 13.69
C GLY A 162 -10.43 -1.96 14.82
N GLY A 163 -11.10 -0.84 15.07
CA GLY A 163 -12.18 -0.76 16.05
C GLY A 163 -13.35 -1.67 15.71
N HIS A 164 -13.75 -1.72 14.43
CA HIS A 164 -14.83 -2.61 13.98
C HIS A 164 -14.46 -4.10 14.06
N LEU A 165 -13.18 -4.44 13.85
CA LEU A 165 -12.67 -5.81 13.95
C LEU A 165 -12.69 -6.33 15.39
N LEU A 166 -12.43 -5.46 16.38
CA LEU A 166 -12.31 -5.81 17.80
C LEU A 166 -13.27 -4.96 18.66
N PRO A 167 -14.60 -5.02 18.42
CA PRO A 167 -15.55 -4.03 18.93
C PRO A 167 -15.64 -3.96 20.46
N ASP A 168 -15.47 -5.09 21.14
CA ASP A 168 -15.58 -5.19 22.60
C ASP A 168 -14.25 -5.02 23.33
N ALA A 169 -13.13 -5.04 22.59
CA ALA A 169 -11.80 -4.91 23.16
C ALA A 169 -11.49 -3.44 23.52
N ARG A 170 -10.54 -3.24 24.44
CA ARG A 170 -10.10 -1.90 24.84
C ARG A 170 -8.84 -1.50 24.09
N PHE A 171 -8.91 -0.39 23.37
CA PHE A 171 -7.76 0.25 22.74
C PHE A 171 -6.94 0.96 23.82
N VAL A 172 -5.71 0.51 24.01
CA VAL A 172 -4.93 0.76 25.23
C VAL A 172 -4.63 2.26 25.40
N ARG A 173 -4.26 2.94 24.32
CA ARG A 173 -3.87 4.35 24.38
C ARG A 173 -5.07 5.27 24.55
N SER A 174 -6.08 5.15 23.69
CA SER A 174 -7.27 5.99 23.76
C SER A 174 -8.15 5.68 24.98
N GLY A 175 -8.03 4.47 25.54
CA GLY A 175 -8.93 3.95 26.56
C GLY A 175 -10.33 3.65 26.02
N ARG A 176 -10.58 3.77 24.71
CA ARG A 176 -11.88 3.52 24.09
C ARG A 176 -12.14 2.02 23.93
N THR A 177 -13.40 1.63 23.92
CA THR A 177 -13.81 0.34 23.33
C THR A 177 -13.57 0.35 21.82
N GLY A 178 -13.47 -0.81 21.18
CA GLY A 178 -13.33 -0.89 19.73
C GLY A 178 -14.50 -0.25 18.98
N ALA A 179 -15.74 -0.39 19.48
CA ALA A 179 -16.90 0.28 18.91
C ALA A 179 -16.79 1.82 18.94
N GLU A 180 -16.30 2.38 20.04
CA GLU A 180 -16.04 3.82 20.17
C GLU A 180 -14.88 4.26 19.26
N GLN A 181 -13.78 3.50 19.22
CA GLN A 181 -12.65 3.75 18.32
C GLN A 181 -13.09 3.73 16.86
N SER A 182 -13.92 2.76 16.48
CA SER A 182 -14.53 2.65 15.16
C SER A 182 -15.38 3.86 14.82
N THR A 183 -16.17 4.35 15.77
CA THR A 183 -17.05 5.51 15.59
C THR A 183 -16.23 6.79 15.34
N VAL A 184 -15.16 6.98 16.12
CA VAL A 184 -14.23 8.12 15.94
C VAL A 184 -13.52 8.03 14.59
N GLY A 185 -13.02 6.84 14.22
CA GLY A 185 -12.39 6.61 12.91
C GLY A 185 -13.35 6.89 11.75
N LEU A 186 -14.59 6.41 11.83
CA LEU A 186 -15.63 6.63 10.80
C LEU A 186 -15.93 8.12 10.60
N ALA A 187 -16.06 8.88 11.67
CA ALA A 187 -16.30 10.32 11.58
C ALA A 187 -15.15 11.05 10.86
N ARG A 188 -13.90 10.65 11.13
CA ARG A 188 -12.72 11.22 10.48
C ARG A 188 -12.57 10.79 9.02
N VAL A 189 -12.90 9.53 8.69
CA VAL A 189 -12.96 9.06 7.30
C VAL A 189 -13.99 9.86 6.50
N ARG A 190 -15.17 10.13 7.07
CA ARG A 190 -16.19 10.96 6.41
C ARG A 190 -15.69 12.37 6.16
N ALA A 191 -15.09 13.00 7.17
CA ALA A 191 -14.52 14.34 7.02
C ALA A 191 -13.40 14.40 5.95
N TRP A 192 -12.55 13.37 5.88
CA TRP A 192 -11.54 13.26 4.83
C TRP A 192 -12.18 13.12 3.44
N LEU A 193 -13.21 12.27 3.30
CA LEU A 193 -13.94 12.11 2.04
C LEU A 193 -14.69 13.39 1.64
N ASP A 194 -15.27 14.12 2.60
CA ASP A 194 -15.93 15.41 2.35
C ASP A 194 -14.92 16.41 1.76
N HIS A 195 -13.71 16.46 2.32
CA HIS A 195 -12.62 17.30 1.80
C HIS A 195 -12.20 16.88 0.39
N PHE A 196 -11.95 15.60 0.16
CA PHE A 196 -11.55 15.07 -1.15
C PHE A 196 -12.61 15.34 -2.23
N GLU A 197 -13.90 15.19 -1.91
CA GLU A 197 -14.98 15.42 -2.87
C GLU A 197 -15.14 16.89 -3.25
N GLU A 198 -14.78 17.82 -2.35
CA GLU A 198 -14.85 19.25 -2.62
C GLU A 198 -13.59 19.79 -3.31
N TRP A 199 -12.40 19.26 -2.98
CA TRP A 199 -11.12 19.86 -3.35
C TRP A 199 -10.18 18.94 -4.16
N GLU A 200 -10.52 17.67 -4.34
CA GLU A 200 -9.63 16.61 -4.82
C GLU A 200 -8.37 16.45 -3.95
N MET A 201 -7.31 15.82 -4.50
CA MET A 201 -6.06 15.59 -3.79
C MET A 201 -5.21 16.87 -3.75
N ALA A 202 -4.74 17.25 -2.55
CA ALA A 202 -3.77 18.32 -2.40
C ALA A 202 -2.46 18.02 -3.15
N GLU A 203 -2.04 16.75 -3.13
CA GLU A 203 -0.84 16.27 -3.82
C GLU A 203 -1.18 15.74 -5.22
N PHE A 204 -1.67 16.65 -6.06
CA PHE A 204 -2.22 16.32 -7.37
C PHE A 204 -1.29 15.44 -8.21
N ASN A 205 -1.85 14.40 -8.84
CA ASN A 205 -1.17 13.53 -9.79
C ASN A 205 0.17 12.95 -9.26
N SER A 206 0.28 12.73 -7.95
CA SER A 206 1.53 12.29 -7.35
C SER A 206 1.74 10.79 -7.55
N ALA A 207 2.77 10.44 -8.33
CA ALA A 207 3.13 9.05 -8.55
C ALA A 207 3.48 8.26 -7.27
N PRO A 208 4.19 8.81 -6.27
CA PRO A 208 4.43 8.10 -5.02
C PRO A 208 3.20 8.01 -4.11
N TYR A 209 2.26 8.95 -4.16
CA TYR A 209 1.21 9.05 -3.13
C TYR A 209 -0.15 8.51 -3.54
N PHE A 210 -0.55 8.62 -4.80
CA PHE A 210 -1.80 8.00 -5.26
C PHE A 210 -1.91 6.51 -4.90
N PRO A 211 -0.85 5.70 -5.00
CA PRO A 211 -0.93 4.32 -4.51
C PRO A 211 -1.15 4.19 -2.99
N ILE A 212 -0.66 5.13 -2.18
CA ILE A 212 -0.86 5.18 -0.73
C ILE A 212 -2.31 5.59 -0.42
N ASP A 213 -2.87 6.54 -1.15
CA ASP A 213 -4.28 6.92 -0.98
C ASP A 213 -5.21 5.78 -1.40
N LEU A 214 -4.91 5.14 -2.53
CA LEU A 214 -5.61 3.95 -3.00
C LEU A 214 -5.54 2.81 -1.97
N LYS A 215 -4.47 2.68 -1.18
CA LYS A 215 -4.36 1.66 -0.11
C LYS A 215 -5.45 1.86 0.95
N GLY A 216 -5.71 3.11 1.34
CA GLY A 216 -6.80 3.43 2.28
C GLY A 216 -8.18 3.25 1.64
N LEU A 217 -8.38 3.81 0.45
CA LEU A 217 -9.67 3.77 -0.23
C LEU A 217 -10.11 2.35 -0.59
N THR A 218 -9.18 1.51 -1.05
CA THR A 218 -9.51 0.12 -1.44
C THR A 218 -10.00 -0.71 -0.26
N ILE A 219 -9.38 -0.59 0.93
CA ILE A 219 -9.85 -1.35 2.10
C ILE A 219 -11.19 -0.80 2.61
N LEU A 220 -11.41 0.52 2.56
CA LEU A 220 -12.69 1.13 2.91
C LEU A 220 -13.81 0.62 1.99
N TYR A 221 -13.56 0.57 0.68
CA TYR A 221 -14.49 0.05 -0.31
C TYR A 221 -14.85 -1.43 -0.06
N ALA A 222 -13.83 -2.25 0.15
CA ALA A 222 -13.98 -3.70 0.24
C ALA A 222 -14.55 -4.17 1.58
N LEU A 223 -14.05 -3.61 2.69
CA LEU A 223 -14.24 -4.15 4.05
C LEU A 223 -14.92 -3.18 5.01
N GLY A 224 -15.20 -1.93 4.60
CA GLY A 224 -15.92 -0.96 5.44
C GLY A 224 -17.34 -1.43 5.77
N PRO A 225 -17.79 -1.44 7.04
CA PRO A 225 -19.16 -1.84 7.37
C PRO A 225 -20.22 -0.80 6.97
N ASP A 226 -19.85 0.47 6.77
CA ASP A 226 -20.77 1.54 6.40
C ASP A 226 -20.92 1.66 4.88
N ALA A 227 -22.15 1.48 4.38
CA ALA A 227 -22.42 1.46 2.95
C ALA A 227 -22.16 2.81 2.25
N ASP A 228 -22.33 3.93 2.94
CA ASP A 228 -22.04 5.25 2.39
C ASP A 228 -20.52 5.43 2.19
N VAL A 229 -19.72 5.08 3.20
CA VAL A 229 -18.25 5.10 3.08
C VAL A 229 -17.77 4.21 1.94
N ARG A 230 -18.31 2.98 1.81
CA ARG A 230 -17.94 2.09 0.70
C ARG A 230 -18.23 2.74 -0.66
N ARG A 231 -19.42 3.30 -0.83
CA ARG A 231 -19.83 3.97 -2.07
C ARG A 231 -18.91 5.14 -2.41
N ARG A 232 -18.61 6.00 -1.43
CA ARG A 232 -17.75 7.18 -1.59
C ARG A 232 -16.30 6.79 -1.88
N ALA A 233 -15.77 5.80 -1.18
CA ALA A 233 -14.44 5.26 -1.43
C ALA A 233 -14.33 4.67 -2.85
N GLY A 234 -15.36 3.96 -3.34
CA GLY A 234 -15.41 3.46 -4.71
C GLY A 234 -15.37 4.59 -5.75
N ALA A 235 -16.15 5.66 -5.52
CA ALA A 235 -16.11 6.85 -6.38
C ALA A 235 -14.73 7.53 -6.37
N ALA A 236 -14.09 7.63 -5.21
CA ALA A 236 -12.74 8.18 -5.07
C ALA A 236 -11.68 7.34 -5.79
N ILE A 237 -11.73 6.01 -5.67
CA ILE A 237 -10.85 5.10 -6.42
C ILE A 237 -11.00 5.36 -7.93
N ASN A 238 -12.24 5.36 -8.44
CA ASN A 238 -12.50 5.58 -9.85
C ASN A 238 -12.01 6.96 -10.31
N ARG A 239 -12.15 7.99 -9.47
CA ARG A 239 -11.64 9.34 -9.76
C ARG A 239 -10.11 9.38 -9.86
N LEU A 240 -9.39 8.78 -8.92
CA LEU A 240 -7.92 8.72 -8.96
C LEU A 240 -7.43 7.92 -10.18
N LEU A 241 -8.07 6.81 -10.49
CA LEU A 241 -7.74 6.00 -11.68
C LEU A 241 -8.01 6.75 -12.99
N GLU A 242 -9.08 7.55 -13.06
CA GLU A 242 -9.37 8.42 -14.20
C GLU A 242 -8.25 9.46 -14.41
N ILE A 243 -7.75 10.08 -13.33
CA ILE A 243 -6.63 11.03 -13.39
C ILE A 243 -5.38 10.32 -13.93
N VAL A 244 -5.06 9.13 -13.42
CA VAL A 244 -3.91 8.34 -13.92
C VAL A 244 -4.09 7.99 -15.39
N ALA A 245 -5.28 7.55 -15.81
CA ALA A 245 -5.57 7.20 -17.20
C ALA A 245 -5.34 8.38 -18.17
N ARG A 246 -5.70 9.60 -17.73
CA ARG A 246 -5.55 10.82 -18.52
C ARG A 246 -4.12 11.36 -18.55
N SER A 247 -3.33 11.06 -17.52
CA SER A 247 -1.98 11.59 -17.33
C SER A 247 -0.85 10.62 -17.73
N ALA A 248 -1.19 9.36 -18.00
CA ALA A 248 -0.22 8.31 -18.32
C ALA A 248 -0.06 8.07 -19.82
N GLN A 249 1.19 7.88 -20.25
CA GLN A 249 1.56 7.48 -21.60
C GLN A 249 2.18 6.08 -21.58
N GLN A 250 1.57 5.12 -22.28
CA GLN A 250 1.97 3.70 -22.28
C GLN A 250 2.08 3.07 -20.88
N GLY A 251 1.29 3.56 -19.91
CA GLY A 251 1.29 3.10 -18.52
C GLY A 251 2.26 3.84 -17.61
N MET A 252 3.07 4.76 -18.13
CA MET A 252 3.96 5.58 -17.31
C MET A 252 3.35 6.97 -17.10
N LEU A 253 3.34 7.46 -15.87
CA LEU A 253 2.84 8.80 -15.57
C LEU A 253 3.78 9.87 -16.15
N THR A 254 3.25 10.77 -16.98
CA THR A 254 4.04 11.80 -17.68
C THR A 254 3.62 13.24 -17.37
N GLY A 255 2.49 13.41 -16.67
CA GLY A 255 2.00 14.74 -16.28
C GLY A 255 2.79 15.39 -15.14
N ALA A 256 2.54 16.68 -14.92
CA ALA A 256 3.03 17.40 -13.74
C ALA A 256 2.50 16.75 -12.46
N GLN A 257 3.27 16.81 -11.37
CA GLN A 257 2.94 16.17 -10.10
C GLN A 257 3.17 17.14 -8.94
N GLY A 258 2.27 17.15 -7.96
CA GLY A 258 2.38 17.96 -6.75
C GLY A 258 3.49 17.50 -5.81
N ARG A 259 3.83 16.20 -5.84
CA ARG A 259 4.98 15.63 -5.14
C ARG A 259 5.73 14.64 -6.03
N SER A 260 7.05 14.79 -6.08
CA SER A 260 7.97 13.95 -6.84
C SER A 260 9.28 13.73 -6.08
N TYR A 261 9.92 12.59 -6.33
CA TYR A 261 11.28 12.25 -5.87
C TYR A 261 12.16 11.90 -7.07
N GLU A 262 13.49 11.87 -6.89
CA GLU A 262 14.40 11.45 -7.97
C GLU A 262 13.99 10.09 -8.56
N HIS A 263 13.72 9.11 -7.69
CA HIS A 263 13.36 7.77 -8.11
C HIS A 263 12.00 7.73 -8.84
N THR A 264 11.05 8.61 -8.51
CA THR A 264 9.75 8.66 -9.20
C THR A 264 9.80 9.44 -10.52
N LEU A 265 10.76 10.36 -10.68
CA LEU A 265 10.97 11.08 -11.94
C LEU A 265 11.81 10.27 -12.94
N ARG A 266 12.75 9.47 -12.45
CA ARG A 266 13.71 8.74 -13.28
C ARG A 266 13.32 7.28 -13.56
N ALA A 267 12.52 6.65 -12.71
CA ALA A 267 12.20 5.22 -12.78
C ALA A 267 10.72 4.94 -13.03
N ALA A 268 10.13 5.57 -14.05
CA ALA A 268 8.69 5.55 -14.29
C ALA A 268 8.13 4.16 -14.65
N ARG A 269 8.93 3.21 -15.12
CA ARG A 269 8.47 1.87 -15.53
C ARG A 269 8.25 0.95 -14.34
N SER A 270 9.10 1.04 -13.31
CA SER A 270 9.00 0.22 -12.09
C SER A 270 8.11 0.82 -11.00
N LEU A 271 7.49 1.99 -11.23
CA LEU A 271 6.54 2.57 -10.27
C LEU A 271 5.26 1.75 -10.19
N GLU A 272 4.63 1.78 -9.02
CA GLU A 272 3.38 1.07 -8.80
C GLU A 272 2.24 1.55 -9.72
N LEU A 273 2.15 2.84 -10.05
CA LEU A 273 1.16 3.32 -11.01
C LEU A 273 1.32 2.68 -12.40
N SER A 274 2.55 2.31 -12.79
CA SER A 274 2.81 1.54 -14.01
C SER A 274 2.33 0.09 -13.88
N GLY A 275 2.44 -0.50 -12.68
CA GLY A 275 1.84 -1.81 -12.37
C GLY A 275 0.31 -1.78 -12.35
N ILE A 276 -0.30 -0.74 -11.79
CA ILE A 276 -1.75 -0.52 -11.80
C ILE A 276 -2.25 -0.32 -13.24
N ALA A 277 -1.56 0.51 -14.02
CA ALA A 277 -1.88 0.70 -15.43
C ALA A 277 -1.75 -0.61 -16.22
N ARG A 278 -0.77 -1.46 -15.88
CA ARG A 278 -0.62 -2.76 -16.51
C ARG A 278 -1.83 -3.62 -16.20
N MET A 279 -2.24 -3.70 -14.94
CA MET A 279 -3.41 -4.47 -14.53
C MET A 279 -4.69 -3.99 -15.22
N LEU A 280 -4.95 -2.68 -15.22
CA LEU A 280 -6.20 -2.12 -15.75
C LEU A 280 -6.25 -2.10 -17.28
N TRP A 281 -5.19 -1.58 -17.91
CA TRP A 281 -5.18 -1.23 -19.34
C TRP A 281 -4.20 -2.06 -20.18
N GLY A 282 -3.49 -3.01 -19.58
CA GLY A 282 -2.49 -3.83 -20.29
C GLY A 282 -1.26 -3.03 -20.73
N LYS A 283 -0.98 -1.90 -20.09
CA LYS A 283 0.11 -0.97 -20.40
C LYS A 283 0.95 -0.67 -19.18
N GLY A 284 2.26 -0.79 -19.28
CA GLY A 284 3.19 -0.59 -18.16
C GLY A 284 3.82 -1.90 -17.71
N PHE A 285 4.49 -1.82 -16.56
CA PHE A 285 5.33 -2.87 -15.99
C PHE A 285 5.22 -2.86 -14.47
N TYR A 286 5.54 -4.00 -13.87
CA TYR A 286 5.62 -4.14 -12.42
C TYR A 286 7.04 -3.85 -11.91
N GLY A 287 7.13 -3.11 -10.81
CA GLY A 287 8.32 -3.07 -9.95
C GLY A 287 8.29 -4.14 -8.87
N MET A 288 8.81 -3.78 -7.70
CA MET A 288 8.80 -4.63 -6.49
C MET A 288 8.16 -3.97 -5.26
N ARG A 289 7.97 -2.64 -5.26
CA ARG A 289 7.38 -1.89 -4.14
C ARG A 289 5.93 -1.59 -4.47
N PHE A 290 5.03 -1.95 -3.56
CA PHE A 290 3.60 -1.81 -3.76
C PHE A 290 2.93 -1.30 -2.48
N HIS A 291 1.90 -0.49 -2.64
CA HIS A 291 1.04 0.04 -1.61
C HIS A 291 -0.38 -0.53 -1.74
N ALA A 292 -0.96 -0.53 -2.94
CA ALA A 292 -2.37 -0.82 -3.19
C ALA A 292 -2.67 -1.80 -4.33
N LEU A 293 -1.70 -2.15 -5.18
CA LEU A 293 -1.94 -3.03 -6.34
C LEU A 293 -2.72 -4.32 -6.00
N PRO A 294 -2.35 -5.13 -4.98
CA PRO A 294 -3.13 -6.32 -4.65
C PRO A 294 -4.51 -5.98 -4.07
N GLN A 295 -4.64 -4.90 -3.29
CA GLN A 295 -5.95 -4.47 -2.76
C GLN A 295 -6.90 -4.04 -3.88
N LEU A 296 -6.39 -3.30 -4.86
CA LEU A 296 -7.18 -2.91 -6.04
C LEU A 296 -7.56 -4.13 -6.89
N ALA A 297 -6.64 -5.08 -7.07
CA ALA A 297 -6.93 -6.35 -7.75
C ALA A 297 -8.07 -7.11 -7.04
N LEU A 298 -8.05 -7.17 -5.71
CA LEU A 298 -9.10 -7.78 -4.90
C LEU A 298 -10.42 -7.02 -4.97
N CYS A 299 -10.40 -5.69 -4.98
CA CYS A 299 -11.61 -4.89 -5.16
C CYS A 299 -12.33 -5.23 -6.48
N LEU A 300 -11.57 -5.38 -7.57
CA LEU A 300 -12.09 -5.76 -8.90
C LEU A 300 -12.57 -7.22 -8.93
N ARG A 301 -11.80 -8.14 -8.34
CA ARG A 301 -12.08 -9.58 -8.38
C ARG A 301 -13.24 -10.00 -7.48
N ASP A 302 -13.26 -9.48 -6.25
CA ASP A 302 -14.04 -10.05 -5.14
C ASP A 302 -15.12 -9.08 -4.61
N HIS A 303 -14.98 -7.77 -4.84
CA HIS A 303 -15.85 -6.76 -4.22
C HIS A 303 -16.68 -5.93 -5.22
N GLY A 304 -16.60 -6.20 -6.52
CA GLY A 304 -17.47 -5.61 -7.54
C GLY A 304 -17.10 -4.19 -7.98
N LEU A 305 -15.84 -3.78 -7.79
CA LEU A 305 -15.34 -2.52 -8.35
C LEU A 305 -15.35 -2.61 -9.88
N HIS A 306 -15.81 -1.55 -10.54
CA HIS A 306 -15.95 -1.47 -12.00
C HIS A 306 -15.64 -0.07 -12.53
#